data_AF-A0AAV6DHD3-F1
#
_entry.id   AF-A0AAV6DHD3-F1
#
_cell.length_a   1.000
_cell.length_b   1.000
_cell.length_c   1.000
_cell.angle_alpha   90.00
_cell.angle_beta   90.00
_cell.angle_gamma   90.00
#
_symmetry.space_group_name_H-M   'P 1'
#
loop_
_entity.id
_entity.type
_entity.pdbx_description
1 polymer ?
#
loop_
_entity_poly.entity_id
_entity_poly.type
_entity_poly.pdbx_seq_one_letter_code
_entity_poly.pdbx_strand_id
1 'polypeptide(L)'
;MATRQTTSRKKVSPNAPKDAIALLTEDHQRVRRLLTELEQTTEKTATKRQKLLATIEQELRVHTRIEEEVFYPAFFDAARTEQDKEMYYESIEEHHVVDLVLPDITRADPASAPFAAKAKVLKDLVEHHAEEEEKQMFPARAG
;
A
#
# COMPACT_ATOMS: atom_id res chain seq x y z
N MET A 1 -33.32 -5.18 -46.92
CA MET A 1 -31.90 -5.20 -46.47
C MET A 1 -31.87 -4.78 -45.02
N ALA A 2 -31.62 -5.70 -44.09
CA ALA A 2 -31.52 -5.40 -42.66
C ALA A 2 -30.39 -6.24 -42.07
N THR A 3 -29.25 -5.62 -41.80
CA THR A 3 -28.09 -6.28 -41.19
C THR A 3 -28.17 -6.09 -39.68
N ARG A 4 -28.34 -7.18 -38.94
CA ARG A 4 -28.21 -7.21 -37.48
C ARG A 4 -26.72 -7.20 -37.13
N GLN A 5 -26.27 -6.17 -36.39
CA GLN A 5 -25.00 -6.22 -35.67
C GLN A 5 -25.21 -6.95 -34.34
N THR A 6 -24.68 -8.15 -34.22
CA THR A 6 -24.51 -8.84 -32.94
C THR A 6 -23.22 -8.37 -32.28
N THR A 7 -23.37 -7.86 -31.08
CA THR A 7 -22.32 -7.43 -30.15
C THR A 7 -21.40 -8.60 -29.77
N SER A 8 -20.10 -8.47 -30.00
CA SER A 8 -19.10 -9.41 -29.45
C SER A 8 -18.66 -8.92 -28.08
N ARG A 9 -19.25 -9.50 -27.03
CA ARG A 9 -18.82 -9.30 -25.64
C ARG A 9 -17.54 -10.13 -25.43
N LYS A 10 -16.41 -9.46 -25.23
CA LYS A 10 -15.09 -10.08 -24.97
C LYS A 10 -15.20 -10.99 -23.75
N LYS A 11 -15.03 -12.31 -23.94
CA LYS A 11 -14.95 -13.31 -22.86
C LYS A 11 -13.68 -13.07 -22.06
N VAL A 12 -13.81 -12.81 -20.77
CA VAL A 12 -12.67 -12.82 -19.82
C VAL A 12 -12.44 -14.26 -19.40
N SER A 13 -11.22 -14.76 -19.56
CA SER A 13 -10.81 -16.12 -19.23
C SER A 13 -10.62 -16.28 -17.71
N PRO A 14 -10.84 -17.48 -17.12
CA PRO A 14 -10.86 -17.69 -15.66
C PRO A 14 -9.46 -17.76 -15.01
N ASN A 15 -8.39 -17.53 -15.78
CA ASN A 15 -6.99 -17.71 -15.38
C ASN A 15 -6.12 -16.53 -15.83
N ALA A 16 -6.69 -15.32 -15.90
CA ALA A 16 -5.86 -14.13 -15.99
C ALA A 16 -4.94 -14.09 -14.75
N PRO A 17 -3.62 -13.80 -14.89
CA PRO A 17 -2.80 -13.49 -13.73
C PRO A 17 -3.55 -12.42 -12.94
N LYS A 18 -3.67 -12.59 -11.61
CA LYS A 18 -4.19 -11.50 -10.78
C LYS A 18 -3.40 -10.26 -11.15
N ASP A 19 -4.12 -9.24 -11.60
CA ASP A 19 -3.53 -7.95 -11.93
C ASP A 19 -2.73 -7.49 -10.71
N ALA A 20 -1.40 -7.39 -10.84
CA ALA A 20 -0.51 -7.06 -9.74
C ALA A 20 -0.93 -5.71 -9.11
N ILE A 21 -1.41 -4.78 -9.93
CA ILE A 21 -1.95 -3.50 -9.49
C ILE A 21 -3.21 -3.70 -8.64
N ALA A 22 -4.11 -4.61 -9.03
CA ALA A 22 -5.29 -4.92 -8.24
C ALA A 22 -4.91 -5.54 -6.89
N LEU A 23 -3.89 -6.41 -6.85
CA LEU A 23 -3.39 -6.98 -5.60
C LEU A 23 -2.79 -5.91 -4.68
N LEU A 24 -1.91 -5.04 -5.20
CA LEU A 24 -1.33 -3.94 -4.42
C LEU A 24 -2.39 -2.96 -3.92
N THR A 25 -3.39 -2.65 -4.74
CA THR A 25 -4.53 -1.83 -4.33
C THR A 25 -5.35 -2.50 -3.22
N GLU A 26 -5.55 -3.81 -3.27
CA GLU A 26 -6.22 -4.57 -2.20
C GLU A 26 -5.40 -4.54 -0.89
N ASP A 27 -4.07 -4.63 -0.99
CA ASP A 27 -3.15 -4.53 0.15
C ASP A 27 -3.18 -3.13 0.77
N HIS A 28 -3.11 -2.07 -0.03
CA HIS A 28 -3.28 -0.68 0.44
C HIS A 28 -4.58 -0.52 1.24
N GLN A 29 -5.71 -0.98 0.69
CA GLN A 29 -6.99 -0.88 1.37
C GLN A 29 -7.00 -1.66 2.69
N ARG A 30 -6.32 -2.80 2.75
CA ARG A 30 -6.20 -3.60 3.97
C ARG A 30 -5.38 -2.89 5.03
N VAL A 31 -4.22 -2.34 4.67
CA VAL A 31 -3.35 -1.60 5.58
C VAL A 31 -4.04 -0.33 6.10
N ARG A 32 -4.70 0.45 5.24
CA ARG A 32 -5.50 1.63 5.63
C ARG A 32 -6.59 1.30 6.65
N ARG A 33 -7.29 0.17 6.47
CA ARG A 33 -8.31 -0.30 7.44
C ARG A 33 -7.68 -0.64 8.79
N LEU A 34 -6.56 -1.35 8.80
CA LEU A 34 -5.86 -1.73 10.04
C LEU A 34 -5.34 -0.50 10.79
N LEU A 35 -4.73 0.45 10.08
CA LEU A 35 -4.23 1.70 10.65
C LEU A 35 -5.37 2.56 11.21
N THR A 36 -6.49 2.65 10.50
CA THR A 36 -7.70 3.33 11.00
C THR A 36 -8.28 2.64 12.23
N GLU A 37 -8.30 1.30 12.25
CA GLU A 37 -8.72 0.56 13.45
C GLU A 37 -7.77 0.83 14.62
N LEU A 38 -6.46 0.89 14.38
CA LEU A 38 -5.45 1.21 15.40
C LEU A 38 -5.64 2.63 15.95
N GLU A 39 -5.86 3.62 15.09
CA GLU A 39 -6.11 5.02 15.49
C GLU A 39 -7.35 5.16 16.38
N GLN A 40 -8.40 4.38 16.13
CA GLN A 40 -9.65 4.39 16.89
C GLN A 40 -9.54 3.71 18.27
N THR A 41 -8.41 3.06 18.58
CA THR A 41 -8.18 2.43 19.88
C THR A 41 -7.84 3.44 20.98
N THR A 42 -8.02 3.03 22.24
CA THR A 42 -7.65 3.84 23.41
C THR A 42 -6.56 3.16 24.24
N GLU A 43 -5.96 3.90 25.18
CA GLU A 43 -4.94 3.38 26.10
C GLU A 43 -5.44 2.16 26.89
N LYS A 44 -6.75 2.06 27.14
CA LYS A 44 -7.41 0.91 27.80
C LYS A 44 -7.38 -0.38 26.98
N THR A 45 -6.96 -0.30 25.71
CA THR A 45 -6.96 -1.42 24.76
C THR A 45 -5.55 -1.80 24.31
N ALA A 46 -4.56 -1.71 25.21
CA ALA A 46 -3.15 -2.00 24.95
C ALA A 46 -2.89 -3.34 24.22
N THR A 47 -3.54 -4.43 24.65
CA THR A 47 -3.39 -5.74 23.98
C THR A 47 -3.93 -5.74 22.54
N LYS A 48 -5.01 -5.00 22.27
CA LYS A 48 -5.54 -4.84 20.91
C LYS A 48 -4.58 -4.03 20.05
N ARG A 49 -4.04 -2.93 20.58
CA ARG A 49 -3.01 -2.10 19.92
C ARG A 49 -1.79 -2.92 19.49
N GLN A 50 -1.27 -3.77 20.39
CA GLN A 50 -0.13 -4.66 20.07
C GLN A 50 -0.45 -5.63 18.94
N LYS A 51 -1.62 -6.27 18.97
CA LYS A 51 -2.03 -7.22 17.92
C LYS A 51 -2.22 -6.55 16.57
N LEU A 52 -2.84 -5.37 16.56
CA LEU A 52 -3.02 -4.58 15.34
C LEU A 52 -1.66 -4.15 14.77
N LEU A 53 -0.76 -3.61 15.60
CA LEU A 53 0.57 -3.20 15.16
C LEU A 53 1.36 -4.36 14.56
N ALA A 54 1.38 -5.52 15.23
CA ALA A 54 2.05 -6.72 14.71
C ALA A 54 1.44 -7.20 13.38
N THR A 55 0.12 -7.05 13.21
CA THR A 55 -0.53 -7.36 11.92
C THR A 55 -0.11 -6.34 10.86
N ILE A 56 -0.17 -5.05 11.15
CA ILE A 56 0.23 -3.96 10.24
C ILE A 56 1.68 -4.15 9.78
N GLU A 57 2.61 -4.42 10.71
CA GLU A 57 4.02 -4.68 10.39
C GLU A 57 4.17 -5.86 9.42
N GLN A 58 3.42 -6.95 9.63
CA GLN A 58 3.48 -8.10 8.74
C GLN A 58 2.92 -7.78 7.35
N GLU A 59 1.81 -7.06 7.26
CA GLU A 59 1.20 -6.67 5.98
C GLU A 59 2.12 -5.72 5.21
N LEU A 60 2.68 -4.69 5.87
CA LEU A 60 3.64 -3.77 5.28
C LEU A 60 4.85 -4.52 4.71
N ARG A 61 5.47 -5.42 5.48
CA ARG A 61 6.63 -6.19 5.00
C ARG A 61 6.34 -7.07 3.78
N VAL A 62 5.13 -7.63 3.68
CA VAL A 62 4.77 -8.45 2.53
C VAL A 62 4.51 -7.56 1.31
N HIS A 63 3.79 -6.46 1.53
CA HIS A 63 3.42 -5.49 0.52
C HIS A 63 4.65 -4.81 -0.10
N THR A 64 5.51 -4.20 0.72
CA THR A 64 6.71 -3.50 0.24
C THR A 64 7.68 -4.43 -0.47
N ARG A 65 7.75 -5.70 -0.05
CA ARG A 65 8.55 -6.71 -0.75
C ARG A 65 8.03 -6.97 -2.16
N ILE A 66 6.71 -7.07 -2.35
CA ILE A 66 6.13 -7.25 -3.69
C ILE A 66 6.44 -6.03 -4.55
N GLU A 67 6.36 -4.83 -3.97
CA GLU A 67 6.71 -3.61 -4.69
C GLU A 67 8.18 -3.59 -5.11
N GLU A 68 9.09 -3.76 -4.17
CA GLU A 68 10.53 -3.67 -4.40
C GLU A 68 11.09 -4.79 -5.28
N GLU A 69 10.57 -6.02 -5.14
CA GLU A 69 11.07 -7.16 -5.92
C GLU A 69 10.37 -7.30 -7.29
N VAL A 70 9.18 -6.72 -7.48
CA VAL A 70 8.36 -6.96 -8.68
C VAL A 70 7.88 -5.67 -9.34
N PHE A 71 7.17 -4.80 -8.62
CA PHE A 71 6.54 -3.64 -9.22
C PHE A 71 7.54 -2.55 -9.60
N TYR A 72 8.38 -2.10 -8.65
CA TYR A 72 9.34 -1.02 -8.84
C TYR A 72 10.35 -1.31 -9.95
N PRO A 73 10.93 -2.52 -10.09
CA PRO A 73 11.80 -2.83 -11.24
C PRO A 73 11.07 -2.68 -12.58
N ALA A 74 9.85 -3.21 -12.68
CA ALA A 74 9.05 -3.12 -13.89
C ALA A 74 8.63 -1.68 -14.20
N PHE A 75 8.31 -0.89 -13.17
CA PHE A 75 7.97 0.52 -13.28
C PHE A 75 9.19 1.34 -13.77
N PHE A 76 10.37 1.12 -13.18
CA PHE A 76 11.61 1.79 -13.55
C PHE A 76 12.03 1.50 -14.99
N ASP A 77 12.01 0.23 -15.41
CA ASP A 77 12.34 -0.16 -16.79
C ASP A 77 11.41 0.50 -17.83
N ALA A 78 10.17 0.75 -17.42
CA ALA A 78 9.16 1.30 -18.27
C ALA A 78 9.01 2.83 -18.11
N ALA A 79 9.80 3.47 -17.25
CA ALA A 79 9.83 4.92 -17.02
C ALA A 79 10.20 5.68 -18.31
N ARG A 80 9.48 6.76 -18.60
CA ARG A 80 9.66 7.56 -19.83
C ARG A 80 9.98 9.03 -19.55
N THR A 81 9.70 9.49 -18.33
CA THR A 81 9.89 10.87 -17.91
C THR A 81 10.80 10.95 -16.69
N GLU A 82 11.37 12.12 -16.41
CA GLU A 82 12.11 12.34 -15.16
C GLU A 82 11.18 12.25 -13.95
N GLN A 83 9.92 12.69 -14.09
CA GLN A 83 8.90 12.54 -13.06
C GLN A 83 8.66 11.06 -12.71
N ASP A 84 8.65 10.14 -13.68
CA ASP A 84 8.56 8.70 -13.40
C ASP A 84 9.72 8.23 -12.51
N LYS A 85 10.95 8.69 -12.79
CA LYS A 85 12.12 8.30 -11.98
C LYS A 85 12.08 8.92 -10.60
N GLU A 86 11.65 10.18 -10.48
CA GLU A 86 11.46 10.86 -9.21
C GLU A 86 10.50 10.09 -8.32
N MET A 87 9.32 9.71 -8.84
CA MET A 87 8.35 8.89 -8.11
C MET A 87 8.95 7.55 -7.66
N TYR A 88 9.68 6.84 -8.51
CA TYR A 88 10.37 5.61 -8.11
C TYR A 88 11.31 5.82 -6.92
N TYR A 89 12.14 6.86 -6.95
CA TYR A 89 13.10 7.12 -5.87
C TYR A 89 12.40 7.60 -4.59
N GLU A 90 11.36 8.43 -4.73
CA GLU A 90 10.55 8.90 -3.62
C GLU A 90 9.88 7.73 -2.89
N SER A 91 9.21 6.83 -3.61
CA SER A 91 8.55 5.65 -3.03
C SER A 91 9.51 4.73 -2.26
N ILE A 92 10.75 4.53 -2.76
CA ILE A 92 11.80 3.78 -2.03
C ILE A 92 12.19 4.46 -0.72
N GLU A 93 12.35 5.79 -0.73
CA GLU A 93 12.72 6.52 0.49
C GLU A 93 11.55 6.60 1.48
N GLU A 94 10.30 6.64 1.01
CA GLU A 94 9.12 6.54 1.88
C GLU A 94 9.05 5.18 2.58
N HIS A 95 9.33 4.07 1.89
CA HIS A 95 9.48 2.75 2.51
C HIS A 95 10.58 2.77 3.57
N HIS A 96 11.73 3.36 3.25
CA HIS A 96 12.84 3.46 4.19
C HIS A 96 12.46 4.25 5.45
N VAL A 97 11.72 5.34 5.31
CA VAL A 97 11.22 6.12 6.46
C VAL A 97 10.28 5.27 7.32
N VAL A 98 9.37 4.49 6.72
CA VAL A 98 8.50 3.56 7.45
C VAL A 98 9.34 2.54 8.25
N ASP A 99 10.37 1.95 7.64
CA ASP A 99 11.29 1.00 8.29
C ASP A 99 12.06 1.62 9.46
N LEU A 100 12.40 2.91 9.39
CA LEU A 100 13.08 3.62 10.47
C LEU A 100 12.14 3.90 11.66
N VAL A 101 10.85 4.20 11.42
CA VAL A 101 9.91 4.58 12.48
C VAL A 101 9.18 3.39 13.12
N LEU A 102 9.01 2.28 12.40
CA LEU A 102 8.28 1.11 12.90
C LEU A 102 8.89 0.51 14.18
N PRO A 103 10.23 0.38 14.33
CA PRO A 103 10.85 -0.12 15.55
C PRO A 103 10.58 0.78 16.76
N ASP A 104 10.47 2.09 16.55
CA ASP A 104 10.15 3.04 17.62
C ASP A 104 8.72 2.92 18.11
N ILE A 105 7.77 2.61 17.21
CA ILE A 105 6.37 2.35 17.57
C ILE A 105 6.26 1.02 18.32
N THR A 106 6.95 0.00 17.81
CA THR A 106 6.95 -1.36 18.37
C THR A 106 7.52 -1.42 19.79
N ARG A 107 8.51 -0.57 20.09
CA ARG A 107 9.10 -0.45 21.43
C ARG A 107 8.34 0.49 22.37
N ALA A 108 7.40 1.29 21.86
CA ALA A 108 6.63 2.22 22.68
C ALA A 108 5.60 1.47 23.55
N ASP A 109 5.31 2.00 24.74
CA ASP A 109 4.25 1.47 25.59
C ASP A 109 2.88 1.64 24.91
N PRO A 110 2.16 0.56 24.56
CA PRO A 110 0.87 0.63 23.89
C PRO A 110 -0.22 1.33 24.72
N ALA A 111 -0.05 1.44 26.04
CA ALA A 111 -0.95 2.16 26.93
C ALA A 111 -0.62 3.66 27.03
N SER A 112 0.30 4.18 26.23
CA SER A 112 0.79 5.56 26.32
C SER A 112 0.26 6.47 25.19
N ALA A 113 0.18 7.78 25.47
CA ALA A 113 -0.11 8.80 24.46
C ALA A 113 0.95 8.88 23.33
N PRO A 114 2.27 8.76 23.61
CA PRO A 114 3.29 8.67 22.56
C PRO A 114 3.07 7.54 21.56
N PHE A 115 2.60 6.36 22.00
CA PHE A 115 2.26 5.28 21.06
C PHE A 115 1.19 5.73 20.06
N ALA A 116 0.12 6.35 20.53
CA ALA A 116 -0.97 6.82 19.68
C ALA A 116 -0.48 7.89 18.69
N ALA A 117 0.35 8.83 19.15
CA ALA A 117 0.94 9.85 18.28
C ALA A 117 1.83 9.24 17.18
N LYS A 118 2.70 8.27 17.52
CA LYS A 118 3.55 7.62 16.53
C LYS A 118 2.75 6.74 15.56
N ALA A 119 1.72 6.04 16.03
CA ALA A 119 0.82 5.26 15.18
C ALA A 119 0.07 6.14 14.18
N LYS A 120 -0.33 7.36 14.58
CA LYS A 120 -0.91 8.35 13.68
C LYS A 120 0.10 8.80 12.60
N VAL A 121 1.35 9.10 12.98
CA VAL A 121 2.39 9.46 12.02
C VAL A 121 2.65 8.33 11.02
N LEU A 122 2.71 7.08 11.47
CA LEU A 122 2.81 5.92 10.57
C LEU A 122 1.64 5.87 9.59
N LYS A 123 0.42 6.10 10.08
CA LYS A 123 -0.78 6.15 9.23
C LYS A 123 -0.65 7.22 8.15
N ASP A 124 -0.29 8.44 8.53
CA ASP A 124 -0.18 9.57 7.61
C ASP A 124 0.87 9.29 6.50
N LEU A 125 2.03 8.70 6.88
CA LEU A 125 3.07 8.30 5.93
C LEU A 125 2.58 7.24 4.93
N VAL A 126 1.99 6.16 5.44
CA VAL A 126 1.53 5.04 4.60
C VAL A 126 0.35 5.44 3.72
N GLU A 127 -0.58 6.27 4.21
CA GLU A 127 -1.70 6.76 3.41
C GLU A 127 -1.23 7.68 2.29
N HIS A 128 -0.25 8.56 2.56
CA HIS A 128 0.33 9.42 1.54
C HIS A 128 0.99 8.60 0.44
N HIS A 129 1.92 7.72 0.81
CA HIS A 129 2.60 6.80 -0.11
C HIS A 129 1.62 6.05 -1.03
N ALA A 130 0.67 5.32 -0.43
CA ALA A 130 -0.30 4.53 -1.16
C ALA A 130 -1.19 5.38 -2.09
N GLU A 131 -1.50 6.63 -1.72
CA GLU A 131 -2.25 7.55 -2.59
C GLU A 131 -1.44 8.02 -3.80
N GLU A 132 -0.14 8.24 -3.64
CA GLU A 132 0.72 8.66 -4.74
C GLU A 132 0.88 7.54 -5.76
N GLU A 133 1.14 6.32 -5.30
CA GLU A 133 1.20 5.16 -6.17
C GLU A 133 -0.10 4.94 -6.96
N GLU A 134 -1.24 4.93 -6.25
CA GLU A 134 -2.55 4.69 -6.85
C GLU A 134 -2.94 5.76 -7.90
N LYS A 135 -2.51 7.00 -7.70
CA LYS A 135 -2.85 8.13 -8.59
C LYS A 135 -1.85 8.34 -9.70
N GLN A 136 -0.57 8.08 -9.46
CA GLN A 136 0.51 8.49 -10.35
C GLN A 136 1.23 7.31 -10.99
N MET A 137 1.45 6.21 -10.25
CA MET A 137 2.23 5.07 -10.75
C MET A 137 1.34 3.99 -11.39
N PHE A 138 0.22 3.63 -10.76
CA PHE A 138 -0.66 2.56 -11.24
C PHE A 138 -1.34 2.88 -12.58
N PRO A 139 -1.90 4.09 -12.81
CA PRO A 139 -2.57 4.40 -14.08
C PRO A 139 -1.63 4.37 -15.29
N ALA A 140 -0.33 4.64 -15.09
CA ALA A 140 0.67 4.54 -16.14
C ALA A 140 0.90 3.11 -16.64
N ARG A 141 0.41 2.10 -15.90
CA ARG A 141 0.73 0.68 -16.09
C ARG A 141 -0.49 -0.24 -16.16
N ALA A 142 -1.71 0.30 -16.05
CA ALA A 142 -2.94 -0.44 -16.32
C ALA A 142 -3.14 -0.63 -17.84
N GLY A 143 -2.49 -1.64 -18.43
CA GLY A 143 -2.54 -1.90 -19.88
C GLY A 143 -2.05 -3.28 -20.28
#